data_AF-A0A530QNU8-F1
#
_entry.id   AF-A0A530QNU8-F1
#
_cell.length_a   1.000
_cell.length_b   1.000
_cell.length_c   1.000
_cell.angle_alpha   90.00
_cell.angle_beta   90.00
_cell.angle_gamma   90.00
#
_symmetry.space_group_name_H-M   'P 1'
#
loop_
_entity.id
_entity.type
_entity.pdbx_description
1 polymer ?
#
loop_
_entity_poly.entity_id
_entity_poly.type
_entity_poly.pdbx_seq_one_letter_code
_entity_poly.pdbx_strand_id
1 'polypeptide(L)'
;VATVAVYFVQDLPRQSLARMMAYQLPYAAMQFVGIGIVWSSRQRRDWLDHALMAVLTASALQFVSKPFIAHAMGGWGVNPQAYLQSNYALVSQSLGTVFGLTIALLILVILVRDVLAEATSKSETDTLSRLLNRGGFERHAELAMRDAVRKGIPVALVIADLDHFKSINDSFGHASGDRVIEAFAGFLRDAAADHHVAGRIGG
;
A
#
# COMPACT_ATOMS: atom_id res chain seq x y z
N VAL A 1 22.09 3.39 17.16
CA VAL A 1 22.52 2.02 16.76
C VAL A 1 23.66 2.05 15.74
N ALA A 2 23.56 2.83 14.64
CA ALA A 2 24.62 2.94 13.63
C ALA A 2 25.99 3.42 14.18
N THR A 3 26.01 4.40 15.09
CA THR A 3 27.26 4.99 15.61
C THR A 3 28.07 4.03 16.49
N VAL A 4 27.39 3.18 17.28
CA VAL A 4 28.02 2.19 18.16
C VAL A 4 28.59 1.04 17.33
N ALA A 5 27.84 0.56 16.33
CA ALA A 5 28.33 -0.48 15.41
C ALA A 5 29.56 -0.01 14.62
N VAL A 6 29.60 1.26 14.18
CA VAL A 6 30.76 1.82 13.48
C VAL A 6 32.01 1.85 14.36
N TYR A 7 31.88 2.18 15.65
CA TYR A 7 33.01 2.21 16.59
C TYR A 7 33.64 0.82 16.78
N PHE A 8 32.83 -0.24 16.95
CA PHE A 8 33.32 -1.62 17.04
C PHE A 8 33.89 -2.20 15.73
N VAL A 9 33.57 -1.60 14.59
CA VAL A 9 33.98 -2.08 13.25
C VAL A 9 35.32 -1.47 12.81
N GLN A 10 35.74 -0.34 13.40
CA GLN A 10 36.97 0.36 13.00
C GLN A 10 38.24 -0.42 13.34
N ASP A 11 38.27 -1.08 14.50
CA ASP A 11 39.45 -1.82 15.00
C ASP A 11 39.60 -3.22 14.37
N LEU A 12 38.57 -3.72 13.69
CA LEU A 12 38.62 -5.03 13.06
C LEU A 12 39.45 -5.00 11.74
N PRO A 13 40.19 -6.07 11.42
CA PRO A 13 40.89 -6.18 10.14
C PRO A 13 39.93 -6.05 8.95
N ARG A 14 40.34 -5.36 7.87
CA ARG A 14 39.50 -5.20 6.66
C ARG A 14 39.07 -6.52 6.02
N GLN A 15 39.95 -7.52 6.08
CA GLN A 15 39.71 -8.88 5.59
C GLN A 15 38.81 -9.71 6.51
N SER A 16 38.47 -9.22 7.71
CA SER A 16 37.64 -9.95 8.66
C SER A 16 36.22 -10.05 8.16
N LEU A 17 35.72 -11.29 8.05
CA LEU A 17 34.32 -11.57 7.74
C LEU A 17 33.38 -10.90 8.77
N ALA A 18 33.77 -10.87 10.04
CA ALA A 18 32.99 -10.22 11.10
C ALA A 18 32.82 -8.72 10.84
N ARG A 19 33.88 -8.04 10.37
CA ARG A 19 33.82 -6.62 10.00
C ARG A 19 32.86 -6.39 8.83
N MET A 20 32.97 -7.23 7.79
CA MET A 20 32.11 -7.14 6.61
C MET A 20 30.63 -7.44 6.95
N MET A 21 30.37 -8.45 7.78
CA MET A 21 29.02 -8.76 8.27
C MET A 21 28.43 -7.62 9.10
N ALA A 22 29.19 -7.08 10.06
CA ALA A 22 28.75 -5.97 10.90
C ALA A 22 28.39 -4.71 10.08
N TYR A 23 29.05 -4.51 8.94
CA TYR A 23 28.73 -3.43 8.02
C TYR A 23 27.46 -3.70 7.17
N GLN A 24 27.27 -4.93 6.67
CA GLN A 24 26.18 -5.24 5.73
C GLN A 24 24.86 -5.63 6.40
N LEU A 25 24.90 -6.30 7.57
CA LEU A 25 23.70 -6.79 8.26
C LEU A 25 22.67 -5.71 8.63
N PRO A 26 23.06 -4.49 9.06
CA PRO A 26 22.09 -3.42 9.29
C PRO A 26 21.26 -3.08 8.05
N TYR A 27 21.85 -3.12 6.86
CA TYR A 27 21.13 -2.86 5.61
C TYR A 27 20.13 -3.97 5.28
N ALA A 28 20.53 -5.24 5.47
CA ALA A 28 19.62 -6.38 5.32
C ALA A 28 18.46 -6.32 6.33
N ALA A 29 18.74 -5.97 7.58
CA ALA A 29 17.72 -5.79 8.62
C ALA A 29 16.70 -4.71 8.23
N MET A 30 17.14 -3.59 7.66
CA MET A 30 16.23 -2.56 7.15
C MET A 30 15.31 -3.07 6.05
N GLN A 31 15.80 -3.94 5.14
CA GLN A 31 14.95 -4.55 4.13
C GLN A 31 13.87 -5.45 4.75
N PHE A 32 14.23 -6.25 5.76
CA PHE A 32 13.28 -7.10 6.49
C PHE A 32 12.24 -6.28 7.27
N VAL A 33 12.62 -5.15 7.85
CA VAL A 33 11.66 -4.20 8.46
C VAL A 33 10.69 -3.68 7.40
N GLY A 34 11.18 -3.31 6.21
CA GLY A 34 10.34 -2.90 5.08
C GLY A 34 9.33 -3.99 4.69
N ILE A 35 9.77 -5.25 4.58
CA ILE A 35 8.89 -6.39 4.31
C ILE A 35 7.84 -6.52 5.43
N GLY A 36 8.25 -6.40 6.70
CA GLY A 36 7.33 -6.45 7.85
C GLY A 36 6.26 -5.35 7.81
N ILE A 37 6.62 -4.13 7.41
CA ILE A 37 5.69 -3.01 7.23
C ILE A 37 4.67 -3.34 6.14
N VAL A 38 5.14 -3.73 4.95
CA VAL A 38 4.25 -4.09 3.82
C VAL A 38 3.36 -5.28 4.18
N TRP A 39 3.89 -6.26 4.92
CA TRP A 39 3.12 -7.40 5.40
C TRP A 39 2.06 -7.01 6.44
N SER A 40 2.35 -6.07 7.33
CA SER A 40 1.41 -5.65 8.38
C SER A 40 0.20 -4.87 7.85
N SER A 41 0.34 -4.23 6.68
CA SER A 41 -0.75 -3.58 5.94
C SER A 41 -1.73 -4.65 5.41
N ARG A 42 -2.83 -4.88 6.15
CA ARG A 42 -3.70 -6.06 6.02
C ARG A 42 -4.96 -5.88 5.17
N GLN A 43 -5.21 -4.71 4.58
CA GLN A 43 -6.55 -4.43 4.06
C GLN A 43 -6.82 -4.86 2.61
N ARG A 44 -5.79 -5.02 1.76
CA ARG A 44 -5.83 -5.66 0.42
C ARG A 44 -4.44 -5.54 -0.20
N ARG A 45 -3.69 -6.64 -0.31
CA ARG A 45 -2.39 -6.66 -0.98
C ARG A 45 -2.62 -6.75 -2.48
N ASP A 46 -2.08 -5.79 -3.21
CA ASP A 46 -2.08 -5.76 -4.66
C ASP A 46 -0.80 -6.42 -5.22
N TRP A 47 -0.74 -6.67 -6.53
CA TRP A 47 0.45 -7.23 -7.18
C TRP A 47 1.70 -6.35 -7.00
N LEU A 48 1.51 -5.03 -6.87
CA LEU A 48 2.58 -4.07 -6.58
C LEU A 48 3.21 -4.29 -5.20
N ASP A 49 2.42 -4.65 -4.18
CA ASP A 49 2.92 -4.95 -2.84
C ASP A 49 3.75 -6.24 -2.85
N HIS A 50 3.30 -7.24 -3.61
CA HIS A 50 4.05 -8.48 -3.81
C HIS A 50 5.35 -8.24 -4.58
N ALA A 51 5.33 -7.40 -5.62
CA ALA A 51 6.53 -7.01 -6.34
C ALA A 51 7.52 -6.27 -5.42
N LEU A 52 7.05 -5.33 -4.60
CA LEU A 52 7.89 -4.63 -3.63
C LEU A 52 8.51 -5.58 -2.61
N MET A 53 7.73 -6.50 -2.03
CA MET A 53 8.26 -7.51 -1.10
C MET A 53 9.30 -8.42 -1.75
N ALA A 54 9.10 -8.81 -3.02
CA ALA A 54 10.06 -9.62 -3.76
C ALA A 54 11.38 -8.87 -3.99
N VAL A 55 11.31 -7.59 -4.39
CA VAL A 55 12.48 -6.73 -4.61
C VAL A 55 13.22 -6.46 -3.28
N LEU A 56 12.50 -6.18 -2.19
CA LEU A 56 13.08 -6.03 -0.86
C LEU A 56 13.79 -7.31 -0.41
N THR A 57 13.18 -8.48 -0.66
CA THR A 57 13.79 -9.78 -0.34
C THR A 57 15.07 -10.01 -1.14
N ALA A 58 15.04 -9.75 -2.44
CA ALA A 58 16.22 -9.86 -3.31
C ALA A 58 17.33 -8.88 -2.86
N SER A 59 16.97 -7.65 -2.48
CA SER A 59 17.90 -6.67 -1.93
C SER A 59 18.50 -7.14 -0.59
N ALA A 60 17.69 -7.72 0.31
CA ALA A 60 18.19 -8.27 1.58
C ALA A 60 19.22 -9.38 1.34
N LEU A 61 18.92 -10.32 0.44
CA LEU A 61 19.83 -11.39 0.03
C LEU A 61 21.12 -10.84 -0.60
N GLN A 62 21.02 -9.75 -1.37
CA GLN A 62 22.17 -9.05 -1.92
C GLN A 62 23.08 -8.49 -0.83
N PHE A 63 22.54 -7.90 0.24
CA PHE A 63 23.34 -7.41 1.36
C PHE A 63 23.98 -8.54 2.17
N VAL A 64 23.22 -9.62 2.44
CA VAL A 64 23.72 -10.78 3.19
C VAL A 64 24.80 -11.54 2.43
N SER A 65 24.72 -11.61 1.09
CA SER A 65 25.69 -12.33 0.26
C SER A 65 27.02 -11.59 0.07
N LYS A 66 27.03 -10.24 0.16
CA LYS A 66 28.24 -9.42 -0.08
C LYS A 66 29.48 -9.86 0.68
N PRO A 67 29.47 -10.11 2.00
CA PRO A 67 30.65 -10.54 2.75
C PRO A 67 31.23 -11.86 2.25
N PHE A 68 30.38 -12.82 1.87
CA PHE A 68 30.80 -14.13 1.37
C PHE A 68 31.39 -14.03 -0.03
N ILE A 69 30.75 -13.28 -0.92
CA ILE A 69 31.25 -13.06 -2.29
C ILE A 69 32.56 -12.26 -2.25
N ALA A 70 32.64 -11.22 -1.42
CA ALA A 70 33.88 -10.48 -1.20
C ALA A 70 34.99 -11.45 -0.80
N HIS A 71 34.74 -12.27 0.24
CA HIS A 71 35.69 -13.24 0.79
C HIS A 71 36.13 -14.32 -0.21
N ALA A 72 35.23 -14.80 -1.07
CA ALA A 72 35.55 -15.79 -2.09
C ALA A 72 36.36 -15.20 -3.27
N MET A 73 36.10 -13.94 -3.63
CA MET A 73 36.67 -13.32 -4.84
C MET A 73 37.90 -12.45 -4.59
N GLY A 74 38.39 -12.32 -3.34
CA GLY A 74 39.45 -11.36 -3.04
C GLY A 74 39.02 -9.89 -3.16
N GLY A 75 37.71 -9.65 -3.20
CA GLY A 75 37.12 -8.37 -3.63
C GLY A 75 37.22 -7.21 -2.64
N TRP A 76 37.81 -7.42 -1.45
CA TRP A 76 37.93 -6.41 -0.40
C TRP A 76 39.04 -5.37 -0.66
N GLY A 77 40.00 -5.69 -1.53
CA GLY A 77 41.13 -4.84 -1.86
C GLY A 77 42.14 -4.69 -0.70
N VAL A 78 43.43 -4.59 -1.03
CA VAL A 78 44.50 -4.35 -0.04
C VAL A 78 44.42 -2.95 0.58
N ASN A 79 43.86 -1.99 -0.17
CA ASN A 79 43.60 -0.63 0.27
C ASN A 79 42.27 -0.12 -0.35
N PRO A 80 41.72 1.02 0.11
CA PRO A 80 40.45 1.54 -0.40
C PRO A 80 40.46 1.82 -1.91
N GLN A 81 41.60 2.23 -2.47
CA GLN A 81 41.75 2.51 -3.89
C GLN A 81 41.66 1.23 -4.74
N ALA A 82 42.33 0.16 -4.31
CA ALA A 82 42.27 -1.16 -4.92
C ALA A 82 40.88 -1.79 -4.81
N TYR A 83 40.15 -1.52 -3.72
CA TYR A 83 38.74 -1.90 -3.60
C TYR A 83 37.90 -1.21 -4.68
N LEU A 84 37.98 0.12 -4.79
CA LEU A 84 37.18 0.89 -5.76
C LEU A 84 37.43 0.50 -7.21
N GLN A 85 38.65 0.06 -7.54
CA GLN A 85 39.02 -0.42 -8.87
C GLN A 85 38.70 -1.90 -9.12
N SER A 86 38.18 -2.61 -8.11
CA SER A 86 37.85 -4.04 -8.26
C SER A 86 36.54 -4.26 -9.01
N ASN A 87 36.50 -5.32 -9.82
CA ASN A 87 35.26 -5.77 -10.47
C ASN A 87 34.17 -6.10 -9.44
N TYR A 88 34.55 -6.63 -8.28
CA TYR A 88 33.62 -6.88 -7.18
C TYR A 88 32.91 -5.59 -6.74
N ALA A 89 33.67 -4.52 -6.47
CA ALA A 89 33.11 -3.26 -6.01
C ALA A 89 32.18 -2.65 -7.07
N LEU A 90 32.57 -2.69 -8.35
CA LEU A 90 31.76 -2.20 -9.46
C LEU A 90 30.42 -2.94 -9.56
N VAL A 91 30.44 -4.28 -9.60
CA VAL A 91 29.22 -5.11 -9.69
C VAL A 91 28.36 -4.96 -8.44
N SER A 92 28.96 -5.05 -7.26
CA SER A 92 28.24 -4.97 -5.98
C SER A 92 27.58 -3.61 -5.75
N GLN A 93 28.26 -2.52 -6.11
CA GLN A 93 27.70 -1.17 -5.97
C GLN A 93 26.59 -0.94 -7.00
N SER A 94 26.83 -1.30 -8.26
CA SER A 94 25.83 -1.15 -9.34
C SER A 94 24.55 -1.92 -9.01
N LEU A 95 24.66 -3.17 -8.54
CA LEU A 95 23.49 -3.96 -8.15
C LEU A 95 22.75 -3.34 -6.96
N GLY A 96 23.48 -2.79 -5.98
CA GLY A 96 22.88 -2.05 -4.86
C GLY A 96 22.11 -0.82 -5.32
N THR A 97 22.68 -0.04 -6.25
CA THR A 97 22.04 1.14 -6.84
C THR A 97 20.79 0.75 -7.62
N VAL A 98 20.84 -0.31 -8.43
CA VAL A 98 19.68 -0.80 -9.19
C VAL A 98 18.54 -1.17 -8.23
N PHE A 99 18.81 -1.99 -7.21
CA PHE A 99 17.78 -2.34 -6.22
C PHE A 99 17.23 -1.10 -5.49
N GLY A 100 18.09 -0.18 -5.07
CA GLY A 100 17.68 1.05 -4.39
C GLY A 100 16.74 1.90 -5.26
N LEU A 101 17.06 2.06 -6.55
CA LEU A 101 16.21 2.78 -7.50
C LEU A 101 14.89 2.04 -7.77
N THR A 102 14.93 0.72 -7.96
CA THR A 102 13.71 -0.08 -8.15
C THR A 102 12.78 0.02 -6.95
N ILE A 103 13.29 -0.06 -5.72
CA ILE A 103 12.51 0.10 -4.49
C ILE A 103 11.91 1.51 -4.43
N ALA A 104 12.71 2.54 -4.67
CA ALA A 104 12.23 3.93 -4.65
C ALA A 104 11.12 4.19 -5.68
N LEU A 105 11.28 3.67 -6.90
CA LEU A 105 10.27 3.78 -7.95
C LEU A 105 9.00 3.00 -7.62
N LEU A 106 9.10 1.79 -7.07
CA LEU A 106 7.93 1.02 -6.64
C LEU A 106 7.17 1.74 -5.53
N ILE A 107 7.87 2.28 -4.52
CA ILE A 107 7.24 3.07 -3.46
C ILE A 107 6.54 4.30 -4.06
N LEU A 108 7.17 5.00 -4.99
CA LEU A 108 6.56 6.15 -5.67
C LEU A 108 5.30 5.75 -6.45
N VAL A 109 5.34 4.65 -7.19
CA VAL A 109 4.18 4.15 -7.95
C VAL A 109 3.02 3.78 -7.02
N ILE A 110 3.31 3.09 -5.90
CA ILE A 110 2.30 2.73 -4.90
C ILE A 110 1.69 4.00 -4.29
N LEU A 111 2.54 4.97 -3.88
CA LEU A 111 2.09 6.23 -3.32
C LEU A 111 1.21 7.02 -4.29
N VAL A 112 1.62 7.14 -5.55
CA VAL A 112 0.85 7.84 -6.58
C VAL A 112 -0.49 7.15 -6.82
N ARG A 113 -0.52 5.80 -6.90
CA ARG A 113 -1.75 5.04 -7.04
C ARG A 113 -2.71 5.34 -5.88
N ASP A 114 -2.21 5.33 -4.65
CA ASP A 114 -3.04 5.56 -3.46
C ASP A 114 -3.58 6.98 -3.41
N VAL A 115 -2.75 7.98 -3.72
CA VAL A 115 -3.18 9.39 -3.80
C VAL A 115 -4.22 9.59 -4.90
N LEU A 116 -4.03 8.97 -6.07
CA LEU A 116 -5.00 9.05 -7.17
C LEU A 116 -6.32 8.35 -6.80
N ALA A 117 -6.26 7.16 -6.20
CA ALA A 117 -7.43 6.45 -5.72
C ALA A 117 -8.21 7.30 -4.70
N GLU A 118 -7.50 7.93 -3.77
CA GLU A 118 -8.10 8.83 -2.78
C GLU A 118 -8.67 10.11 -3.41
N ALA A 119 -7.98 10.70 -4.40
CA ALA A 119 -8.49 11.85 -5.13
C ALA A 119 -9.80 11.52 -5.88
N THR A 120 -9.89 10.32 -6.47
CA THR A 120 -11.12 9.85 -7.11
C THR A 120 -12.22 9.46 -6.11
N SER A 121 -11.85 9.05 -4.89
CA SER A 121 -12.81 8.62 -3.86
C SER A 121 -13.39 9.76 -3.01
N LYS A 122 -12.93 11.01 -3.21
CA LYS A 122 -13.29 12.17 -2.39
C LYS A 122 -14.73 12.68 -2.51
N SER A 123 -15.54 12.13 -3.41
CA SER A 123 -17.00 12.24 -3.29
C SER A 123 -17.51 10.91 -2.77
N GLU A 124 -17.92 10.86 -1.50
CA GLU A 124 -18.66 9.72 -0.95
C GLU A 124 -20.14 9.80 -1.28
N THR A 125 -20.57 10.91 -1.87
CA THR A 125 -21.96 11.23 -2.14
C THR A 125 -22.22 11.16 -3.65
N ASP A 126 -23.36 10.57 -4.02
CA ASP A 126 -23.92 10.64 -5.36
C ASP A 126 -24.48 12.05 -5.60
N THR A 127 -24.08 12.70 -6.69
CA THR A 127 -24.40 14.12 -6.93
C THR A 127 -25.89 14.36 -7.17
N LEU A 128 -26.58 13.41 -7.80
CA LEU A 128 -28.01 13.47 -8.08
C LEU A 128 -28.83 13.19 -6.81
N SER A 129 -28.67 12.01 -6.23
CA SER A 129 -29.51 11.59 -5.10
C SER A 129 -29.11 12.23 -3.77
N ARG A 130 -27.88 12.74 -3.63
CA ARG A 130 -27.29 13.18 -2.35
C ARG A 130 -27.17 12.09 -1.29
N LEU A 131 -27.39 10.83 -1.64
CA LEU A 131 -27.08 9.67 -0.79
C LEU A 131 -25.59 9.30 -0.92
N LEU A 132 -25.11 8.39 -0.07
CA LEU A 132 -23.79 7.80 -0.30
C LEU A 132 -23.76 7.13 -1.67
N ASN A 133 -22.69 7.31 -2.45
CA ASN A 133 -22.46 6.46 -3.61
C ASN A 133 -22.01 5.06 -3.16
N ARG A 134 -21.84 4.13 -4.09
CA ARG A 134 -21.41 2.77 -3.79
C ARG A 134 -20.18 2.69 -2.85
N GLY A 135 -19.14 3.49 -3.12
CA GLY A 135 -17.93 3.50 -2.29
C GLY A 135 -18.14 4.12 -0.91
N GLY A 136 -18.97 5.16 -0.82
CA GLY A 136 -19.41 5.74 0.45
C GLY A 136 -20.21 4.73 1.29
N PHE A 137 -21.17 4.03 0.68
CA PHE A 137 -22.01 3.05 1.34
C PHE A 137 -21.21 1.87 1.89
N GLU A 138 -20.36 1.23 1.07
CA GLU A 138 -19.57 0.06 1.48
C GLU A 138 -18.71 0.38 2.71
N ARG A 139 -18.08 1.56 2.73
CA ARG A 139 -17.23 2.03 3.84
C ARG A 139 -18.02 2.26 5.13
N HIS A 140 -19.15 2.96 5.04
CA HIS A 140 -19.98 3.25 6.20
C HIS A 140 -20.69 2.00 6.73
N ALA A 141 -21.13 1.11 5.84
CA ALA A 141 -21.72 -0.18 6.21
C ALA A 141 -20.71 -1.06 6.96
N GLU A 142 -19.44 -1.11 6.52
CA GLU A 142 -18.41 -1.87 7.24
C GLU A 142 -18.18 -1.34 8.66
N LEU A 143 -18.15 -0.01 8.83
CA LEU A 143 -18.02 0.61 10.16
C LEU A 143 -19.23 0.30 11.05
N ALA A 144 -20.45 0.43 10.51
CA ALA A 144 -21.69 0.13 11.22
C ALA A 144 -21.76 -1.36 11.64
N MET A 145 -21.37 -2.28 10.75
CA MET A 145 -21.31 -3.71 11.07
C MET A 145 -20.34 -4.02 12.20
N ARG A 146 -19.14 -3.42 12.20
CA ARG A 146 -18.15 -3.63 13.27
C ARG A 146 -18.66 -3.13 14.62
N ASP A 147 -19.36 -2.01 14.64
CA ASP A 147 -19.95 -1.46 15.86
C ASP A 147 -21.13 -2.32 16.36
N ALA A 148 -21.98 -2.78 15.45
CA ALA A 148 -23.09 -3.69 15.77
C ALA A 148 -22.60 -5.02 16.35
N VAL A 149 -21.54 -5.62 15.79
CA VAL A 149 -20.90 -6.83 16.34
C VAL A 149 -20.37 -6.58 17.75
N ARG A 150 -19.73 -5.42 17.99
CA ARG A 150 -19.22 -5.06 19.32
C ARG A 150 -20.34 -4.88 20.35
N LYS A 151 -21.47 -4.33 19.94
CA LYS A 151 -22.63 -4.05 20.79
C LYS A 151 -23.61 -5.22 20.89
N GLY A 152 -23.43 -6.28 20.10
CA GLY A 152 -24.34 -7.43 20.03
C GLY A 152 -25.71 -7.09 19.41
N ILE A 153 -25.76 -6.11 18.51
CA ILE A 153 -27.01 -5.63 17.88
C ILE A 153 -27.18 -6.32 16.51
N PRO A 154 -28.38 -6.82 16.16
CA PRO A 154 -28.64 -7.39 14.84
C PRO A 154 -28.56 -6.33 13.73
N VAL A 155 -28.12 -6.75 12.55
CA VAL A 155 -28.00 -5.90 11.35
C VAL A 155 -28.89 -6.46 10.24
N ALA A 156 -29.56 -5.57 9.50
CA ALA A 156 -30.31 -5.90 8.30
C ALA A 156 -29.80 -5.08 7.11
N LEU A 157 -29.87 -5.67 5.91
CA LEU A 157 -29.57 -5.01 4.64
C LEU A 157 -30.83 -5.00 3.78
N VAL A 158 -31.18 -3.83 3.25
CA VAL A 158 -32.31 -3.64 2.33
C VAL A 158 -31.77 -3.14 1.00
N ILE A 159 -32.21 -3.78 -0.09
CA ILE A 159 -31.96 -3.33 -1.46
C ILE A 159 -33.31 -2.96 -2.05
N ALA A 160 -33.41 -1.75 -2.60
CA ALA A 160 -34.62 -1.22 -3.22
C ALA A 160 -34.31 -0.79 -4.66
N ASP A 161 -35.27 -1.01 -5.56
CA ASP A 161 -35.23 -0.58 -6.95
C ASP A 161 -36.50 0.22 -7.29
N LEU A 162 -36.42 1.14 -8.24
CA LEU A 162 -37.57 1.93 -8.68
C LEU A 162 -38.30 1.19 -9.81
N ASP A 163 -39.45 0.61 -9.48
CA ASP A 163 -40.27 -0.12 -10.45
C ASP A 163 -40.66 0.74 -11.65
N HIS A 164 -40.56 0.17 -12.85
CA HIS A 164 -40.91 0.80 -14.12
C HIS A 164 -40.21 2.15 -14.40
N PHE A 165 -39.07 2.44 -13.76
CA PHE A 165 -38.36 3.71 -13.90
C PHE A 165 -38.01 4.08 -15.35
N LYS A 166 -37.68 3.09 -16.19
CA LYS A 166 -37.44 3.29 -17.63
C LYS A 166 -38.66 3.88 -18.35
N SER A 167 -39.87 3.44 -18.01
CA SER A 167 -41.11 3.96 -18.62
C SER A 167 -41.32 5.44 -18.31
N ILE A 168 -40.90 5.89 -17.12
CA ILE A 168 -40.97 7.30 -16.71
C ILE A 168 -39.99 8.12 -17.57
N ASN A 169 -38.76 7.65 -17.73
CA ASN A 169 -37.78 8.31 -18.60
C ASN A 169 -38.24 8.38 -20.05
N ASP A 170 -38.79 7.28 -20.58
CA ASP A 170 -39.24 7.20 -21.97
C ASP A 170 -40.48 8.09 -22.24
N SER A 171 -41.35 8.30 -21.23
CA SER A 171 -42.59 9.10 -21.37
C SER A 171 -42.41 10.59 -21.03
N PHE A 172 -41.55 10.91 -20.06
CA PHE A 172 -41.44 12.26 -19.47
C PHE A 172 -40.03 12.84 -19.53
N GLY A 173 -39.08 12.13 -20.15
CA GLY A 173 -37.69 12.52 -20.28
C GLY A 173 -36.86 12.32 -19.01
N HIS A 174 -35.53 12.28 -19.19
CA HIS A 174 -34.56 12.05 -18.11
C HIS A 174 -34.67 13.06 -16.96
N ALA A 175 -34.91 14.34 -17.25
CA ALA A 175 -35.07 15.36 -16.20
C ALA A 175 -36.26 15.12 -15.26
N SER A 176 -37.26 14.35 -15.70
CA SER A 176 -38.37 13.92 -14.84
C SER A 176 -38.00 12.69 -14.02
N GLY A 177 -37.26 11.74 -14.61
CA GLY A 177 -36.68 10.61 -13.86
C GLY A 177 -35.70 11.04 -12.77
N ASP A 178 -34.86 12.04 -13.06
CA ASP A 178 -33.93 12.63 -12.09
C ASP A 178 -34.67 13.17 -10.87
N ARG A 179 -35.80 13.87 -11.07
CA ARG A 179 -36.66 14.35 -9.98
C ARG A 179 -37.28 13.22 -9.15
N VAL A 180 -37.62 12.09 -9.78
CA VAL A 180 -38.08 10.90 -9.05
C VAL A 180 -36.97 10.31 -8.19
N ILE A 181 -35.74 10.24 -8.71
CA ILE A 181 -34.56 9.79 -7.94
C ILE A 181 -34.31 10.72 -6.75
N GLU A 182 -34.30 12.03 -6.96
CA GLU A 182 -34.11 13.03 -5.91
C GLU A 182 -35.17 12.93 -4.81
N ALA A 183 -36.44 12.78 -5.19
CA ALA A 183 -37.55 12.64 -4.25
C ALA A 183 -37.45 11.34 -3.44
N PHE A 184 -37.20 10.20 -4.11
CA PHE A 184 -37.04 8.91 -3.44
C PHE A 184 -35.85 8.91 -2.47
N ALA A 185 -34.73 9.48 -2.90
CA ALA A 185 -33.57 9.67 -2.06
C ALA A 185 -33.83 10.59 -0.86
N GLY A 186 -34.68 11.60 -1.03
CA GLY A 186 -35.20 12.43 0.07
C GLY A 186 -35.91 11.59 1.13
N PHE A 187 -36.87 10.76 0.72
CA PHE A 187 -37.56 9.87 1.66
C PHE A 187 -36.62 8.93 2.41
N LEU A 188 -35.60 8.39 1.72
CA LEU A 188 -34.60 7.53 2.37
C LEU A 188 -33.75 8.28 3.40
N ARG A 189 -33.37 9.53 3.14
CA ARG A 189 -32.65 10.35 4.12
C ARG A 189 -33.50 10.65 5.34
N ASP A 190 -34.75 11.03 5.13
CA ASP A 190 -35.66 11.40 6.22
C ASP A 190 -36.03 10.17 7.09
N ALA A 191 -36.06 8.98 6.49
CA ALA A 191 -36.28 7.71 7.19
C ALA A 191 -35.00 7.15 7.85
N ALA A 192 -33.81 7.59 7.44
CA ALA A 192 -32.55 7.15 8.02
C ALA A 192 -32.30 7.86 9.35
N ALA A 193 -32.46 7.13 10.46
CA ALA A 193 -31.99 7.59 11.78
C ALA A 193 -30.45 7.68 11.80
N ASP A 194 -29.88 8.28 12.86
CA ASP A 194 -28.42 8.47 13.06
C ASP A 194 -27.55 7.20 12.94
N HIS A 195 -28.16 6.02 12.91
CA HIS A 195 -27.47 4.73 12.85
C HIS A 195 -27.70 3.97 11.54
N HIS A 196 -28.50 4.52 10.62
CA HIS A 196 -28.80 3.91 9.33
C HIS A 196 -27.83 4.41 8.27
N VAL A 197 -27.36 3.51 7.41
CA VAL A 197 -26.48 3.84 6.27
C VAL A 197 -27.30 3.68 5.00
N ALA A 198 -27.49 4.77 4.25
CA ALA A 198 -28.23 4.77 2.99
C ALA A 198 -27.33 5.20 1.83
N GLY A 199 -27.35 4.43 0.74
CA GLY A 199 -26.56 4.72 -0.45
C GLY A 199 -27.20 4.27 -1.75
N ARG A 200 -26.88 4.96 -2.83
CA ARG A 200 -27.25 4.61 -4.20
C ARG A 200 -26.16 3.70 -4.78
N ILE A 201 -26.50 2.42 -4.94
CA ILE A 201 -25.56 1.37 -5.38
C ILE A 201 -25.57 1.21 -6.91
N GLY A 202 -26.66 1.61 -7.57
CA GLY A 202 -26.87 1.46 -9.01
C GLY A 202 -27.25 2.77 -9.71
N GLY A 203 -26.93 2.81 -11.00
CA GLY A 203 -27.30 3.82 -11.98
C GLY A 203 -27.35 3.18 -13.36
#